data_AF-A0A1V2MF68-F1
#
_entry.id   AF-A0A1V2MF68-F1
#
_cell.length_a   1.000
_cell.length_b   1.000
_cell.length_c   1.000
_cell.angle_alpha   90.00
_cell.angle_beta   90.00
_cell.angle_gamma   90.00
#
_symmetry.space_group_name_H-M   'P 1'
#
loop_
_entity.id
_entity.type
_entity.pdbx_description
1 polymer ?
#
loop_
_entity_poly.entity_id
_entity_poly.type
_entity_poly.pdbx_seq_one_letter_code
_entity_poly.pdbx_strand_id
1 'polypeptide(L)' 'MTELTSISNLKQSLSNSIESENFDLLSPEVLYISQELDQQMLPIFKQQLDYHNAYLHLKKPI' A
#
# COMPACT_ATOMS: atom_id res chain seq x y z
N MET A 1 -13.43 -8.95 0.65
CA MET A 1 -14.00 -7.92 -0.26
C MET A 1 -13.99 -6.53 0.37
N THR A 2 -14.09 -6.43 1.69
CA THR A 2 -14.01 -5.19 2.50
C THR A 2 -12.62 -4.53 2.59
N GLU A 3 -11.52 -5.30 2.54
CA GLU A 3 -10.15 -4.75 2.63
C GLU A 3 -9.73 -3.95 1.39
N LEU A 4 -10.05 -4.42 0.18
CA LEU A 4 -9.71 -3.72 -1.07
C LEU A 4 -10.45 -2.38 -1.21
N THR A 5 -11.69 -2.30 -0.71
CA THR A 5 -12.43 -1.04 -0.61
C THR A 5 -11.80 -0.10 0.40
N SER A 6 -11.23 -0.61 1.51
CA SER A 6 -10.53 0.21 2.50
C SER A 6 -9.25 0.83 1.92
N ILE A 7 -8.44 0.05 1.22
CA ILE A 7 -7.19 0.53 0.58
C ILE A 7 -7.49 1.57 -0.50
N SER A 8 -8.53 1.34 -1.31
CA SER A 8 -8.91 2.29 -2.36
C SER A 8 -9.37 3.63 -1.77
N ASN A 9 -10.12 3.58 -0.67
CA ASN A 9 -10.53 4.78 0.06
C ASN A 9 -9.33 5.50 0.68
N LEU A 10 -8.38 4.79 1.29
CA LEU A 10 -7.16 5.39 1.85
C LEU A 10 -6.31 6.07 0.76
N LYS A 11 -6.19 5.47 -0.43
CA LYS A 11 -5.52 6.12 -1.57
C LYS A 11 -6.20 7.41 -1.99
N GLN A 12 -7.53 7.40 -2.06
CA GLN A 12 -8.33 8.60 -2.36
C GLN A 12 -8.10 9.68 -1.28
N SER A 13 -8.16 9.31 0.00
CA SER A 13 -7.92 10.22 1.12
C SER A 13 -6.51 10.80 1.09
N LEU A 14 -5.49 9.99 0.77
CA LEU A 14 -4.11 10.46 0.65
C LEU A 14 -3.96 11.48 -0.47
N SER A 15 -4.51 11.21 -1.66
CA SER A 15 -4.49 12.18 -2.77
C SER A 15 -5.14 13.50 -2.38
N ASN A 16 -6.32 13.44 -1.76
CA ASN A 16 -7.03 14.65 -1.31
C ASN A 16 -6.23 15.42 -0.25
N SER A 17 -5.59 14.71 0.69
CA SER A 17 -4.77 15.32 1.76
C SER A 17 -3.52 16.02 1.20
N ILE A 18 -2.85 15.40 0.22
CA ILE A 18 -1.71 16.03 -0.47
C ILE A 18 -2.14 17.33 -1.15
N GLU A 19 -3.28 17.33 -1.84
CA GLU A 19 -3.82 18.55 -2.47
C GLU A 19 -4.19 19.62 -1.44
N SER A 20 -4.82 19.24 -0.32
CA SER A 20 -5.23 20.20 0.72
C SER A 20 -4.07 20.80 1.50
N GLU A 21 -3.00 20.03 1.71
CA GLU A 21 -1.79 20.45 2.43
C GLU A 21 -0.78 21.14 1.50
N ASN A 22 -1.23 21.67 0.35
CA ASN A 22 -0.40 22.36 -0.64
C ASN A 22 0.82 21.53 -1.10
N PHE A 23 0.63 20.22 -1.26
CA PHE A 23 1.66 19.26 -1.62
C PHE A 23 2.79 19.12 -0.58
N ASP A 24 2.58 19.54 0.66
CA ASP A 24 3.49 19.22 1.76
C ASP A 24 3.37 17.75 2.16
N LEU A 25 4.27 16.94 1.61
CA LEU A 25 4.35 15.50 1.87
C LEU A 25 4.79 15.17 3.31
N LEU A 26 5.24 16.16 4.07
CA LEU A 26 5.67 16.01 5.46
C LEU A 26 4.63 16.55 6.46
N SER A 27 3.50 17.05 5.97
CA SER A 27 2.40 17.46 6.83
C SER A 27 1.93 16.26 7.67
N PRO A 28 1.54 16.47 8.95
CA PRO A 28 1.13 15.37 9.83
C PRO A 28 0.01 14.51 9.27
N GLU A 29 -0.95 15.10 8.56
CA GLU A 29 -2.09 14.39 7.97
C GLU A 29 -1.66 13.49 6.81
N VAL A 30 -0.83 14.00 5.88
CA VAL A 30 -0.32 13.20 4.76
C VAL A 30 0.52 12.05 5.28
N LEU A 31 1.37 12.28 6.28
CA LEU A 31 2.18 11.25 6.91
C LEU A 31 1.32 10.17 7.58
N TYR A 32 0.28 10.59 8.32
CA TYR A 32 -0.64 9.66 9.00
C TYR A 32 -1.33 8.74 7.99
N ILE A 33 -1.96 9.29 6.95
CA ILE A 33 -2.68 8.50 5.94
C ILE A 33 -1.71 7.62 5.16
N SER A 34 -0.50 8.12 4.84
CA SER A 34 0.53 7.33 4.17
C SER A 34 0.94 6.11 4.98
N GLN A 35 1.16 6.28 6.29
CA GLN A 35 1.53 5.17 7.18
C GLN A 35 0.40 4.14 7.31
N GLU A 36 -0.85 4.59 7.41
CA GLU A 36 -2.00 3.70 7.48
C GLU A 36 -2.15 2.88 6.18
N LEU A 37 -1.96 3.53 5.02
CA LEU A 37 -1.97 2.87 3.72
C LEU A 37 -0.85 1.82 3.61
N ASP A 38 0.37 2.16 4.05
CA ASP A 38 1.51 1.23 4.04
C ASP A 38 1.24 0.00 4.92
N GLN A 39 0.67 0.18 6.10
CA GLN A 39 0.31 -0.92 7.00
C GLN A 39 -0.66 -1.91 6.36
N GLN A 40 -1.61 -1.42 5.55
CA GLN A 40 -2.55 -2.30 4.84
C GLN A 40 -1.94 -2.95 3.58
N MET A 41 -1.05 -2.24 2.89
CA MET A 41 -0.45 -2.72 1.62
C MET A 41 0.69 -3.73 1.85
N LEU A 42 1.47 -3.59 2.93
CA LEU A 42 2.65 -4.42 3.21
C LEU A 42 2.36 -5.94 3.24
N PRO A 43 1.32 -6.43 3.94
CA PRO A 43 1.00 -7.86 3.95
C PRO A 43 0.65 -8.39 2.55
N ILE A 44 -0.07 -7.59 1.75
CA ILE A 44 -0.48 -7.96 0.39
C ILE A 44 0.76 -8.10 -0.51
N PHE A 45 1.67 -7.13 -0.45
CA PHE A 45 2.92 -7.18 -1.21
C PHE A 45 3.77 -8.38 -0.81
N LYS A 46 3.88 -8.66 0.49
CA LYS A 46 4.59 -9.85 0.97
C LYS A 46 3.99 -11.13 0.42
N GLN A 47 2.66 -11.27 0.47
CA GLN A 47 1.98 -12.45 -0.05
C GLN A 47 2.21 -12.64 -1.56
N GLN A 48 2.18 -11.56 -2.34
CA GLN A 48 2.45 -11.60 -3.78
C GLN A 48 3.91 -12.00 -4.08
N LEU A 49 4.85 -11.47 -3.30
CA LEU A 49 6.26 -11.82 -3.40
C LEU A 49 6.50 -13.29 -3.05
N ASP A 50 5.93 -13.77 -1.95
CA ASP A 50 6.04 -15.15 -1.50
C ASP A 50 5.49 -16.12 -2.55
N TYR A 51 4.34 -15.79 -3.16
CA TYR A 51 3.78 -16.56 -4.28
C TYR A 51 4.72 -16.59 -5.49
N HIS A 52 5.28 -15.44 -5.87
CA HIS A 52 6.22 -15.36 -6.99
C HIS A 52 7.47 -16.21 -6.74
N ASN A 53 8.04 -16.13 -5.54
CA ASN A 53 9.21 -16.92 -5.15
C ASN A 53 8.90 -18.42 -5.17
N ALA A 54 7.74 -18.83 -4.68
CA ALA A 54 7.29 -20.23 -4.76
C ALA A 54 7.18 -20.69 -6.23
N TYR A 55 6.60 -19.87 -7.10
CA TYR A 55 6.52 -20.17 -8.53
C TYR A 55 7.91 -20.32 -9.17
N LEU A 56 8.87 -19.43 -8.84
CA LEU A 56 10.23 -19.52 -9.34
C LEU A 56 10.91 -20.82 -8.90
N HIS A 57 10.82 -21.19 -7.63
CA HIS A 57 11.38 -22.45 -7.13
C HIS A 57 10.81 -23.68 -7.85
N LEU A 58 9.52 -23.66 -8.21
CA LEU A 58 8.88 -24.78 -8.91
C LEU A 58 9.26 -24.86 -10.40
N LYS A 59 9.49 -23.73 -11.08
CA LYS A 59 9.75 -23.68 -12.53
C LYS A 59 11.23 -23.60 -12.92
N LYS A 60 12.08 -23.12 -12.02
CA LYS A 60 13.53 -23.08 -12.17
C LYS A 60 14.14 -23.51 -10.84
N PRO A 61 14.21 -24.82 -10.56
CA PRO A 61 15.05 -25.29 -9.48
C PRO A 61 16.47 -24.79 -9.81
N ILE A 62 17.03 -23.98 -8.92
CA ILE A 62 18.43 -23.55 -8.98
C ILE A 62 19.30 -24.76 -8.68
#